data_AF-A0A2P4Y135-F1
#
_entry.id   AF-A0A2P4Y135-F1
#
_cell.length_a   1.000
_cell.length_b   1.000
_cell.length_c   1.000
_cell.angle_alpha   90.00
_cell.angle_beta   90.00
_cell.angle_gamma   90.00
#
_symmetry.space_group_name_H-M   'P 1'
#
loop_
_entity.id
_entity.type
_entity.pdbx_description
1 polymer ?
#
loop_
_entity_poly.entity_id
_entity_poly.type
_entity_poly.pdbx_seq_one_letter_code
_entity_poly.pdbx_strand_id
1 'polypeptide(L)' 'MTPTAERRLLREASRGKLSSVKPKKQLELPISERRIRDILRANPNFKFEKRMASPVLTKKHKEERLMWAREKVS' A
#
# COMPACT_ATOMS: atom_id res chain seq x y z
N MET A 1 20.37 -9.71 5.76
CA MET A 1 19.53 -9.92 4.55
C MET A 1 20.45 -10.42 3.45
N THR A 2 20.06 -11.44 2.71
CA THR A 2 20.92 -12.01 1.66
C THR A 2 20.78 -11.22 0.34
N PRO A 3 21.82 -11.16 -0.51
CA PRO A 3 21.74 -10.46 -1.81
C PRO A 3 20.61 -10.98 -2.71
N THR A 4 20.30 -12.27 -2.62
CA THR A 4 19.18 -12.89 -3.34
C THR A 4 17.83 -12.37 -2.85
N ALA A 5 17.65 -12.23 -1.53
CA ALA A 5 16.43 -11.67 -0.97
C ALA A 5 16.25 -10.20 -1.37
N GLU A 6 17.34 -9.44 -1.48
CA GLU A 6 17.33 -8.05 -1.93
C GLU A 6 16.87 -7.91 -3.38
N ARG A 7 17.46 -8.67 -4.30
CA ARG A 7 17.00 -8.69 -5.71
C ARG A 7 15.53 -9.07 -5.83
N ARG A 8 15.08 -10.05 -5.04
CA ARG A 8 13.67 -10.49 -5.04
C ARG A 8 12.74 -9.38 -4.55
N LEU A 9 13.13 -8.67 -3.48
CA LEU A 9 12.40 -7.52 -2.96
C LEU A 9 12.27 -6.41 -4.01
N LEU A 10 13.38 -6.02 -4.65
CA LEU A 10 13.38 -4.97 -5.66
C LEU A 10 12.51 -5.36 -6.86
N ARG A 11 12.62 -6.61 -7.34
CA ARG A 11 11.80 -7.11 -8.45
C ARG A 11 10.31 -7.08 -8.16
N GLU A 12 9.89 -7.48 -6.96
CA GLU A 12 8.47 -7.40 -6.58
C GLU A 12 8.00 -5.95 -6.42
N ALA A 13 8.83 -5.07 -5.85
CA ALA A 13 8.52 -3.65 -5.74
C ALA A 13 8.34 -2.98 -7.12
N SER A 14 9.14 -3.36 -8.12
CA SER A 14 9.04 -2.82 -9.49
C SER A 14 7.73 -3.18 -10.20
N ARG A 15 6.97 -4.18 -9.73
CA ARG A 15 5.66 -4.53 -10.30
C ARG A 15 4.53 -3.55 -9.93
N GLY A 16 4.83 -2.52 -9.13
CA GLY A 16 3.99 -1.32 -8.96
C GLY A 16 2.71 -1.48 -8.13
N LYS A 17 2.34 -2.69 -7.70
CA LYS A 17 1.07 -2.95 -7.00
C LYS A 17 1.19 -3.03 -5.47
N LEU A 18 2.38 -2.86 -4.90
CA LEU A 18 2.66 -3.23 -3.51
C LEU A 18 3.04 -2.03 -2.65
N SER A 19 2.29 -1.81 -1.56
CA SER A 19 2.75 -0.98 -0.43
C SER A 19 3.79 -1.76 0.37
N SER A 20 4.74 -1.08 1.01
CA SER A 20 5.87 -1.69 1.76
C SER A 20 5.51 -2.79 2.79
N VAL A 21 4.26 -2.83 3.26
CA VAL A 21 3.71 -3.86 4.18
C VAL A 21 3.52 -5.20 3.46
N LYS A 22 3.13 -5.20 2.19
CA LYS A 22 2.84 -6.43 1.43
C LYS A 22 4.10 -7.25 1.10
N PRO A 23 5.24 -6.65 0.67
CA PRO A 23 6.47 -7.39 0.41
C PRO A 23 6.96 -8.21 1.61
N LYS A 24 6.83 -7.70 2.84
CA LYS A 24 7.25 -8.47 4.04
C LYS A 24 6.48 -9.78 4.17
N LYS A 25 5.15 -9.71 4.06
CA LYS A 25 4.27 -10.89 4.16
C LYS A 25 4.42 -11.83 2.97
N GLN A 26 4.61 -11.29 1.77
CA GLN A 26 4.66 -12.08 0.54
C GLN A 26 6.01 -12.74 0.29
N LEU A 27 7.09 -12.18 0.83
CA LEU A 27 8.46 -12.69 0.67
C LEU A 27 9.03 -13.29 1.97
N GLU A 28 8.22 -13.35 3.04
CA GLU A 28 8.57 -13.90 4.36
C GLU A 28 9.94 -13.41 4.86
N LEU A 29 10.24 -12.13 4.61
CA LEU A 29 11.56 -11.60 4.91
C LEU A 29 11.76 -11.47 6.42
N PRO A 30 12.89 -11.94 6.99
CA PRO A 30 13.19 -11.85 8.42
C PRO A 30 13.68 -10.45 8.80
N ILE A 31 13.06 -9.40 8.25
CA ILE A 31 13.41 -8.01 8.53
C ILE A 31 12.17 -7.17 8.79
N SER A 32 12.35 -6.07 9.50
CA SER A 32 11.27 -5.13 9.79
C SER A 32 10.80 -4.42 8.51
N GLU A 33 9.54 -4.01 8.50
CA GLU A 33 8.98 -3.20 7.40
C GLU A 33 9.71 -1.87 7.25
N ARG A 34 10.27 -1.35 8.35
CA ARG A 34 11.12 -0.16 8.32
C ARG A 34 12.36 -0.40 7.48
N ARG A 35 13.07 -1.51 7.71
CA ARG A 35 14.27 -1.84 6.95
C ARG A 35 13.97 -2.05 5.46
N ILE A 36 12.84 -2.66 5.13
CA ILE A 36 12.36 -2.79 3.73
C ILE A 36 12.19 -1.40 3.09
N ARG A 37 11.57 -0.45 3.80
CA ARG A 37 11.43 0.93 3.32
C ARG A 37 12.76 1.63 3.10
N ASP A 38 13.73 1.44 3.99
CA ASP A 38 15.04 2.07 3.87
C ASP A 38 15.79 1.54 2.64
N ILE A 39 15.74 0.23 2.38
CA ILE A 39 16.33 -0.40 1.18
C ILE A 39 15.69 0.15 -0.09
N LEU A 40 14.35 0.20 -0.12
CA LEU A 40 13.62 0.72 -1.27
C LEU A 40 13.89 2.22 -1.49
N ARG A 41 14.06 3.01 -0.43
CA ARG A 41 14.43 4.45 -0.53
C ARG A 41 15.86 4.67 -1.00
N ALA A 42 16.78 3.78 -0.63
CA ALA A 42 18.17 3.88 -1.04
C ALA A 42 18.36 3.61 -2.55
N ASN A 43 17.40 2.93 -3.19
CA ASN A 43 17.49 2.61 -4.61
C ASN A 43 16.95 3.78 -5.47
N PRO A 44 17.80 4.38 -6.34
CA PRO A 44 17.45 5.58 -7.11
C PRO A 44 16.34 5.34 -8.15
N ASN A 45 16.06 4.08 -8.50
CA ASN A 45 15.02 3.72 -9.47
C ASN A 45 13.61 3.72 -8.86
N PHE A 46 13.48 3.88 -7.55
CA PHE A 46 12.19 3.92 -6.86
C PHE A 46 11.86 5.34 -6.40
N LYS A 47 10.68 5.83 -6.79
CA LYS A 47 10.09 7.06 -6.25
C LYS A 47 8.96 6.70 -5.29
N PHE A 48 9.04 7.22 -4.08
CA PHE A 48 7.97 7.05 -3.10
C PHE A 48 6.90 8.11 -3.33
N GLU A 49 5.73 7.67 -3.77
CA GLU A 49 4.56 8.52 -3.84
C GLU A 49 3.72 8.36 -2.56
N LYS A 50 3.36 9.48 -1.94
CA LYS A 50 2.40 9.46 -0.83
C LYS A 50 1.04 9.08 -1.42
N ARG A 51 0.42 8.03 -0.89
CA ARG A 51 -0.96 7.73 -1.27
C ARG A 51 -1.85 8.92 -0.90
N MET A 52 -2.54 9.46 -1.90
CA MET A 52 -3.59 10.44 -1.66
C MET A 52 -4.64 9.81 -0.74
N ALA A 53 -5.07 10.57 0.26
CA ALA A 53 -6.18 10.14 1.09
C ALA A 53 -7.40 9.92 0.20
N SER A 54 -8.21 8.91 0.52
CA SER A 54 -9.51 8.76 -0.14
C SER A 54 -10.27 10.08 -0.04
N PRO A 55 -10.89 10.56 -1.13
CA PRO A 55 -11.62 11.81 -1.09
C PRO A 55 -12.71 11.74 -0.02
N VAL A 56 -12.94 12.87 0.66
CA VAL A 56 -14.01 12.97 1.63
C VAL A 56 -15.35 12.73 0.94
N LEU A 57 -16.28 12.09 1.65
CA LEU A 57 -17.64 11.90 1.14
C LEU A 57 -18.25 13.25 0.77
N THR A 58 -18.63 13.39 -0.50
CA THR A 58 -19.39 14.55 -0.97
C THR A 58 -20.76 14.58 -0.30
N LYS A 59 -21.43 15.74 -0.35
CA LYS A 59 -22.80 15.88 0.16
C LYS A 59 -23.74 14.81 -0.45
N LYS A 60 -23.64 14.62 -1.77
CA LYS A 60 -24.39 13.59 -2.51
C LYS A 60 -24.15 12.17 -1.99
N HIS A 61 -22.89 11.79 -1.74
CA HIS A 61 -22.59 10.47 -1.17
C HIS A 61 -23.23 10.25 0.22
N LYS A 62 -23.35 11.32 1.03
CA LYS A 62 -23.99 11.24 2.35
C LYS A 62 -25.51 11.08 2.23
N GLU A 63 -26.12 11.80 1.30
CA GLU A 63 -27.56 11.73 1.02
C GLU A 63 -27.96 10.35 0.48
N GLU A 64 -27.21 9.81 -0.48
CA GLU A 64 -27.44 8.47 -1.03
C GLU A 64 -27.31 7.38 0.05
N ARG A 65 -26.34 7.50 0.94
CA ARG A 65 -26.20 6.59 2.09
C ARG A 65 -27.39 6.67 3.05
N LEU A 66 -27.89 7.88 3.30
CA LEU A 66 -29.06 8.09 4.16
C LEU A 66 -30.33 7.50 3.53
N MET A 67 -30.52 7.69 2.23
CA MET A 67 -31.62 7.11 1.47
C MET A 67 -31.57 5.58 1.49
N TRP A 68 -30.40 5.02 1.17
CA TRP A 68 -30.19 3.57 1.25
C TRP A 68 -30.49 3.03 2.65
N ALA A 69 -30.03 3.70 3.71
CA ALA A 69 -30.28 3.28 5.09
C ALA A 69 -31.78 3.29 5.43
N ARG A 70 -32.51 4.32 4.98
CA ARG A 70 -33.96 4.38 5.13
C ARG A 70 -34.66 3.25 4.38
N GLU A 71 -34.22 2.91 3.18
CA GLU A 71 -34.85 1.88 2.34
C GLU A 71 -34.55 0.44 2.78
N LYS A 72 -33.42 0.20 3.45
CA LYS A 72 -32.92 -1.17 3.73
C LYS A 72 -32.91 -1.56 5.19
N VAL A 73 -32.94 -0.58 6.10
CA VAL A 73 -32.83 -0.83 7.54
C VAL A 73 -34.12 -0.49 8.28
N SER A 74 -35.06 0.26 7.68
CA SER A 74 -36.39 0.49 8.25
C SER A 74 -37.35 -0.64 7.94
#